data_AF-A0A6A3WZU3-F1
#
_entry.id   AF-A0A6A3WZU3-F1
#
_cell.length_a   1.000
_cell.length_b   1.000
_cell.length_c   1.000
_cell.angle_alpha   90.00
_cell.angle_beta   90.00
_cell.angle_gamma   90.00
#
_symmetry.space_group_name_H-M   'P 1'
#
loop_
_entity.id
_entity.type
_entity.pdbx_description
1 polymer ?
#
loop_
_entity_poly.entity_id
_entity_poly.type
_entity_poly.pdbx_seq_one_letter_code
_entity_poly.pdbx_strand_id
1 'polypeptide(L)'
;MTQTYAILRYAGRLGGLYPVSSPFAALKVDEVLHALCEMGEQMIPSFQEQDADKKKAMRVELATVILPRYAALVEARLKKLHEMPMFQSNAVFVHEIAIYAWMKSLKQGSITGLYPTTDPLAAFRVDEIFVLIDEMFNSPAWRETVTERDHDKLLKMREGLAKGIIPKTLDFLEKRVAAFKGQYATGKALTVADLAIYAVVLLLKAGRPGIPITIADPYENLQRVFGQVKAHPKVVEWNSAHA
;
A
#
# COMPACT_ATOMS: atom_id res chain seq x y z
N MET A 1 18.04 13.16 2.34
CA MET A 1 17.87 11.74 1.94
C MET A 1 19.16 11.05 1.52
N THR A 2 20.22 11.79 1.19
CA THR A 2 21.54 11.26 0.82
C THR A 2 22.17 10.31 1.85
N GLN A 3 21.96 10.56 3.16
CA GLN A 3 22.43 9.66 4.22
C GLN A 3 21.71 8.30 4.22
N THR A 4 20.39 8.30 3.98
CA THR A 4 19.57 7.08 3.98
C THR A 4 20.03 6.09 2.91
N TYR A 5 20.31 6.55 1.68
CA TYR A 5 20.78 5.67 0.61
C TYR A 5 22.26 5.27 0.76
N ALA A 6 23.09 6.05 1.47
CA ALA A 6 24.43 5.60 1.85
C ALA A 6 24.36 4.41 2.82
N ILE A 7 23.49 4.50 3.84
CA ILE A 7 23.24 3.41 4.79
C ILE A 7 22.64 2.20 4.08
N LEU A 8 21.66 2.41 3.20
CA LEU A 8 21.03 1.31 2.44
C LEU A 8 22.04 0.56 1.58
N ARG A 9 22.96 1.26 0.89
CA ARG A 9 24.05 0.63 0.13
C ARG A 9 25.02 -0.11 1.04
N TYR A 10 25.38 0.46 2.18
CA TYR A 10 26.24 -0.21 3.17
C TYR A 10 25.61 -1.52 3.66
N ALA A 11 24.35 -1.47 4.11
CA ALA A 11 23.59 -2.65 4.52
C ALA A 11 23.45 -3.66 3.38
N GLY A 12 23.18 -3.18 2.16
CA GLY A 12 23.09 -4.01 0.96
C GLY A 12 24.39 -4.74 0.63
N ARG A 13 25.55 -4.10 0.82
CA ARG A 13 26.86 -4.75 0.64
C ARG A 13 27.07 -5.87 1.66
N LEU A 14 26.73 -5.63 2.92
CA LEU A 14 26.85 -6.66 3.97
C LEU A 14 25.88 -7.83 3.74
N GLY A 15 24.68 -7.55 3.23
CA GLY A 15 23.64 -8.56 2.96
C GLY A 15 23.72 -9.22 1.58
N GLY A 16 24.71 -8.89 0.75
CA GLY A 16 24.80 -9.40 -0.63
C GLY A 16 23.71 -8.89 -1.59
N LEU A 17 22.97 -7.84 -1.20
CA LEU A 17 21.87 -7.22 -1.96
C LEU A 17 22.34 -6.04 -2.84
N TYR A 18 23.66 -5.87 -2.96
CA TYR A 18 24.30 -4.84 -3.79
C TYR A 18 25.35 -5.51 -4.68
N PRO A 19 25.38 -5.24 -6.00
CA PRO A 19 26.24 -5.95 -6.93
C PRO A 19 27.69 -5.46 -6.86
N VAL A 20 28.41 -5.84 -5.79
CA VAL A 20 29.80 -5.43 -5.53
C VAL A 20 30.80 -5.93 -6.59
N SER A 21 30.49 -7.03 -7.26
CA SER A 21 31.34 -7.65 -8.29
C SER A 21 31.14 -7.07 -9.69
N SER A 22 30.15 -6.21 -9.90
CA SER A 22 29.84 -5.61 -11.19
C SER A 22 29.61 -4.10 -11.04
N PRO A 23 30.65 -3.27 -11.28
CA PRO A 23 30.53 -1.81 -11.20
C PRO A 23 29.42 -1.25 -12.09
N PHE A 24 29.20 -1.84 -13.27
CA PHE A 24 28.12 -1.43 -14.16
C PHE A 24 26.73 -1.77 -13.61
N ALA A 25 26.55 -2.96 -13.03
CA ALA A 25 25.29 -3.29 -12.36
C ALA A 25 25.06 -2.40 -11.13
N ALA A 26 26.11 -2.08 -10.38
CA ALA A 26 26.05 -1.16 -9.24
C ALA A 26 25.61 0.24 -9.67
N LEU A 27 26.15 0.75 -10.78
CA LEU A 27 25.71 2.01 -11.39
C LEU A 27 24.20 1.97 -11.71
N LYS A 28 23.69 0.87 -12.28
CA LYS A 28 22.26 0.75 -12.60
C LYS A 28 21.35 0.73 -11.37
N VAL A 29 21.80 0.10 -10.29
CA VAL A 29 21.12 0.18 -9.00
C VAL A 29 21.13 1.63 -8.48
N ASP A 30 22.28 2.30 -8.53
CA ASP A 30 22.44 3.68 -8.06
C ASP A 30 21.62 4.68 -8.88
N GLU A 31 21.46 4.49 -10.19
CA GLU A 31 20.58 5.31 -11.04
C GLU A 31 19.13 5.29 -10.56
N VAL A 32 18.63 4.15 -10.08
CA VAL A 32 17.28 4.02 -9.53
C VAL A 32 17.19 4.69 -8.17
N LEU A 33 18.15 4.44 -7.27
CA LEU A 33 18.20 5.08 -5.95
C LEU A 33 18.28 6.60 -6.06
N HIS A 34 19.04 7.11 -7.02
CA HIS A 34 19.16 8.55 -7.28
C HIS A 34 17.83 9.14 -7.77
N ALA A 35 17.17 8.52 -8.74
CA ALA A 35 15.86 8.97 -9.22
C ALA A 35 14.81 9.03 -8.08
N LEU A 36 14.83 8.05 -7.17
CA LEU A 36 13.97 8.06 -5.97
C LEU A 36 14.36 9.15 -4.96
N CYS A 37 15.65 9.50 -4.87
CA CYS A 37 16.13 10.64 -4.06
C CYS A 37 15.62 11.96 -4.61
N GLU A 38 15.81 12.20 -5.91
CA GLU A 38 15.34 13.42 -6.56
C GLU A 38 13.82 13.56 -6.46
N MET A 39 13.09 12.45 -6.64
CA MET A 39 11.63 12.43 -6.46
C MET A 39 11.22 12.90 -5.07
N GLY A 40 11.84 12.37 -4.00
CA GLY A 40 11.47 12.78 -2.65
C GLY A 40 11.91 14.21 -2.30
N GLU A 41 12.98 14.73 -2.90
CA GLU A 41 13.39 16.12 -2.74
C GLU A 41 12.33 17.08 -3.29
N GLN A 42 11.66 16.72 -4.40
CA GLN A 42 10.53 17.49 -4.92
C GLN A 42 9.31 17.48 -3.98
N MET A 43 9.18 16.47 -3.12
CA MET A 43 8.04 16.34 -2.22
C MET A 43 8.21 17.13 -0.91
N ILE A 44 9.44 17.31 -0.43
CA ILE A 44 9.78 17.96 0.85
C ILE A 44 9.06 19.32 1.03
N PRO A 45 9.05 20.23 0.04
CA PRO A 45 8.40 21.52 0.20
C PRO A 45 6.92 21.42 0.60
N SER A 46 6.17 20.46 0.04
CA SER A 46 4.73 20.29 0.36
C SER A 46 4.48 19.79 1.78
N PHE A 47 5.46 19.14 2.42
CA PHE A 47 5.35 18.71 3.80
C PHE A 47 5.58 19.86 4.79
N GLN A 48 6.44 20.81 4.41
CA GLN A 48 6.82 21.96 5.22
C GLN A 48 5.85 23.15 5.06
N GLU A 49 5.08 23.18 3.96
CA GLU A 49 4.08 24.21 3.70
C GLU A 49 2.96 24.21 4.75
N GLN A 50 2.66 25.42 5.26
CA GLN A 50 1.69 25.71 6.31
C GLN A 50 0.37 26.23 5.74
N ASP A 51 0.43 26.97 4.62
CA ASP A 51 -0.77 27.47 3.95
C ASP A 51 -1.52 26.31 3.28
N ALA A 52 -2.77 26.11 3.66
CA ALA A 52 -3.55 24.95 3.24
C ALA A 52 -3.82 24.93 1.72
N ASP A 53 -4.03 26.10 1.11
CA ASP A 53 -4.35 26.20 -0.32
C ASP A 53 -3.09 26.02 -1.16
N LYS A 54 -1.97 26.62 -0.77
CA LYS A 54 -0.66 26.38 -1.41
C LYS A 54 -0.24 24.92 -1.28
N LYS A 55 -0.37 24.35 -0.09
CA LYS A 55 -0.08 22.92 0.15
C LYS A 55 -0.91 22.02 -0.75
N LYS A 56 -2.21 22.32 -0.88
CA LYS A 56 -3.11 21.59 -1.79
C LYS A 56 -2.67 21.73 -3.25
N ALA A 57 -2.35 22.94 -3.71
CA ALA A 57 -1.88 23.17 -5.08
C ALA A 57 -0.57 22.40 -5.38
N MET A 58 0.40 22.46 -4.47
CA MET A 58 1.66 21.70 -4.59
C MET A 58 1.41 20.19 -4.65
N ARG A 59 0.48 19.67 -3.84
CA ARG A 59 0.14 18.24 -3.83
C ARG A 59 -0.62 17.81 -5.09
N VAL A 60 -1.42 18.69 -5.69
CA VAL A 60 -2.03 18.46 -7.01
C VAL A 60 -0.94 18.34 -8.06
N GLU A 61 0.00 19.28 -8.13
CA GLU A 61 1.12 19.23 -9.09
C GLU A 61 2.01 17.98 -8.88
N LEU A 62 2.30 17.64 -7.61
CA LEU A 62 3.01 16.41 -7.29
C LEU A 62 2.29 15.18 -7.85
N ALA A 63 0.98 15.09 -7.63
CA ALA A 63 0.18 13.95 -8.05
C ALA A 63 -0.02 13.85 -9.56
N THR A 64 -0.17 14.97 -10.27
CA THR A 64 -0.53 14.98 -11.69
C THR A 64 0.66 15.12 -12.64
N VAL A 65 1.79 15.65 -12.18
CA VAL A 65 2.96 15.94 -13.03
C VAL A 65 4.20 15.23 -12.52
N ILE A 66 4.61 15.50 -11.27
CA ILE A 66 5.95 15.13 -10.80
C ILE A 66 6.05 13.62 -10.54
N LEU A 67 5.12 13.04 -9.77
CA LEU A 67 5.13 11.62 -9.46
C LEU A 67 4.94 10.74 -10.70
N PRO A 68 4.01 11.01 -11.63
CA PRO A 68 3.92 10.25 -12.88
C PRO A 68 5.20 10.30 -13.71
N ARG A 69 5.87 11.46 -13.78
CA ARG A 69 7.17 11.60 -14.48
C ARG A 69 8.24 10.69 -13.87
N TYR A 70 8.40 10.71 -12.54
CA TYR A 70 9.38 9.86 -11.87
C TYR A 70 9.01 8.37 -11.93
N ALA A 71 7.72 8.03 -11.83
CA ALA A 71 7.24 6.66 -12.01
C ALA A 71 7.63 6.12 -13.39
N ALA A 72 7.36 6.86 -14.47
CA ALA A 72 7.75 6.48 -15.82
C ALA A 72 9.29 6.33 -15.97
N LEU A 73 10.06 7.23 -15.34
CA LEU A 73 11.52 7.16 -15.32
C LEU A 73 12.07 5.94 -14.59
N VAL A 74 11.44 5.55 -13.47
CA VAL A 74 11.79 4.35 -12.71
C VAL A 74 11.38 3.09 -13.47
N GLU A 75 10.18 3.03 -14.03
CA GLU A 75 9.71 1.92 -14.87
C GLU A 75 10.62 1.68 -16.08
N ALA A 76 11.01 2.74 -16.78
CA ALA A 76 11.93 2.63 -17.92
C ALA A 76 13.31 2.09 -17.51
N ARG A 77 13.80 2.46 -16.33
CA ARG A 77 15.05 1.91 -15.77
C ARG A 77 14.88 0.45 -15.41
N LEU A 78 13.83 0.10 -14.67
CA LEU A 78 13.53 -1.28 -14.28
C LEU A 78 13.44 -2.19 -15.50
N LYS A 79 12.80 -1.77 -16.59
CA LYS A 79 12.76 -2.54 -17.83
C LYS A 79 14.15 -2.87 -18.36
N LYS A 80 15.06 -1.90 -18.39
CA LYS A 80 16.46 -2.09 -18.80
C LYS A 80 17.23 -2.98 -17.82
N LEU A 81 16.98 -2.86 -16.52
CA LEU A 81 17.58 -3.74 -15.51
C LEU A 81 17.17 -5.20 -15.77
N HIS A 82 15.89 -5.48 -16.04
CA HIS A 82 15.39 -6.84 -16.30
C HIS A 82 16.00 -7.49 -17.55
N GLU A 83 16.51 -6.72 -18.51
CA GLU A 83 17.23 -7.25 -19.68
C GLU A 83 18.62 -7.82 -19.32
N MET A 84 19.16 -7.47 -18.14
CA MET A 84 20.49 -7.92 -17.72
C MET A 84 20.40 -9.23 -16.91
N PRO A 85 21.23 -10.25 -17.22
CA PRO A 85 21.16 -11.56 -16.56
C PRO A 85 21.24 -11.53 -15.02
N MET A 86 21.99 -10.59 -14.44
CA MET A 86 22.14 -10.45 -12.98
C MET A 86 20.81 -10.11 -12.27
N PHE A 87 19.91 -9.37 -12.93
CA PHE A 87 18.64 -8.93 -12.36
C PHE A 87 17.46 -9.82 -12.78
N GLN A 88 17.71 -10.93 -13.49
CA GLN A 88 16.71 -11.94 -13.83
C GLN A 88 16.61 -13.07 -12.79
N SER A 89 17.45 -13.01 -11.75
CA SER A 89 17.41 -13.98 -10.64
C SER A 89 16.35 -13.60 -9.61
N ASN A 90 15.97 -14.55 -8.74
CA ASN A 90 15.12 -14.26 -7.57
C ASN A 90 15.86 -13.48 -6.46
N ALA A 91 17.07 -12.98 -6.72
CA ALA A 91 17.82 -12.18 -5.76
C ALA A 91 17.24 -10.77 -5.67
N VAL A 92 16.97 -10.31 -4.45
CA VAL A 92 16.49 -8.95 -4.18
C VAL A 92 17.68 -8.00 -4.09
N PHE A 93 17.60 -6.86 -4.76
CA PHE A 93 18.59 -5.79 -4.67
C PHE A 93 18.05 -4.57 -3.94
N VAL A 94 18.97 -3.75 -3.39
CA VAL A 94 18.61 -2.57 -2.57
C VAL A 94 17.65 -1.58 -3.25
N HIS A 95 17.67 -1.46 -4.58
CA HIS A 95 16.75 -0.57 -5.29
C HIS A 95 15.30 -1.07 -5.23
N GLU A 96 15.07 -2.38 -5.22
CA GLU A 96 13.73 -2.96 -5.08
C GLU A 96 13.16 -2.72 -3.68
N ILE A 97 14.02 -2.82 -2.66
CA ILE A 97 13.65 -2.47 -1.27
C ILE A 97 13.27 -0.99 -1.17
N ALA A 98 14.04 -0.11 -1.83
CA ALA A 98 13.76 1.32 -1.85
C ALA A 98 12.43 1.61 -2.58
N ILE A 99 12.19 1.02 -3.76
CA ILE A 99 10.93 1.15 -4.50
C ILE A 99 9.76 0.66 -3.64
N TYR A 100 9.90 -0.49 -2.99
CA TYR A 100 8.88 -1.03 -2.11
C TYR A 100 8.55 -0.05 -0.97
N ALA A 101 9.57 0.50 -0.30
CA ALA A 101 9.38 1.46 0.77
C ALA A 101 8.67 2.74 0.28
N TRP A 102 9.03 3.24 -0.89
CA TRP A 102 8.36 4.37 -1.54
C TRP A 102 6.90 4.07 -1.87
N MET A 103 6.63 2.94 -2.54
CA MET A 103 5.27 2.50 -2.85
C MET A 103 4.44 2.33 -1.58
N LYS A 104 5.02 1.80 -0.50
CA LYS A 104 4.35 1.67 0.79
C LYS A 104 3.95 3.04 1.34
N SER A 105 4.87 4.00 1.40
CA SER A 105 4.56 5.36 1.89
C SER A 105 3.50 6.06 1.03
N LEU A 106 3.58 5.93 -0.30
CA LEU A 106 2.57 6.47 -1.21
C LEU A 106 1.19 5.86 -0.95
N LYS A 107 1.10 4.53 -0.82
CA LYS A 107 -0.14 3.80 -0.53
C LYS A 107 -0.71 4.13 0.85
N GLN A 108 0.15 4.40 1.82
CA GLN A 108 -0.25 4.86 3.15
C GLN A 108 -0.78 6.30 3.13
N GLY A 109 -0.72 7.03 2.01
CA GLY A 109 -1.35 8.35 1.87
C GLY A 109 -0.54 9.49 2.47
N SER A 110 0.78 9.31 2.62
CA SER A 110 1.67 10.34 3.17
C SER A 110 1.61 11.66 2.36
N ILE A 111 1.40 11.58 1.05
CA ILE A 111 1.30 12.76 0.16
C ILE A 111 -0.12 13.34 0.12
N THR A 112 -1.14 12.47 0.13
CA THR A 112 -2.54 12.89 0.01
C THR A 112 -3.07 13.53 1.30
N GLY A 113 -2.34 13.41 2.41
CA GLY A 113 -2.81 13.85 3.73
C GLY A 113 -3.83 12.89 4.34
N LEU A 114 -4.03 11.72 3.73
CA LEU A 114 -4.88 10.65 4.26
C LEU A 114 -4.18 9.82 5.34
N TYR A 115 -2.87 10.04 5.53
CA TYR A 115 -2.15 9.61 6.72
C TYR A 115 -1.99 10.79 7.70
N PRO A 116 -2.41 10.65 8.97
CA PRO A 116 -2.27 11.71 9.96
C PRO A 116 -0.82 11.81 10.46
N THR A 117 0.05 12.52 9.73
CA THR A 117 1.48 12.64 10.09
C THR A 117 1.76 13.54 11.29
N THR A 118 0.79 14.35 11.72
CA THR A 118 0.94 15.31 12.84
C THR A 118 0.24 14.87 14.12
N ASP A 119 -0.51 13.76 14.09
CA ASP A 119 -1.20 13.19 15.25
C ASP A 119 -0.76 11.73 15.41
N PRO A 120 0.19 11.44 16.32
CA PRO A 120 0.72 10.10 16.53
C PRO A 120 -0.35 9.09 16.95
N LEU A 121 -1.38 9.52 17.69
CA LEU A 121 -2.45 8.61 18.11
C LEU A 121 -3.33 8.25 16.92
N ALA A 122 -3.70 9.22 16.09
CA ALA A 122 -4.44 8.95 14.87
C ALA A 122 -3.62 8.07 13.89
N ALA A 123 -2.31 8.28 13.80
CA ALA A 123 -1.40 7.47 12.99
C ALA A 123 -1.39 6.02 13.47
N PHE A 124 -1.23 5.81 14.78
CA PHE A 124 -1.28 4.48 15.39
C PHE A 124 -2.58 3.74 15.09
N ARG A 125 -3.73 4.44 15.12
CA ARG A 125 -5.03 3.81 14.78
C ARG A 125 -5.11 3.38 13.32
N VAL A 126 -4.53 4.17 12.42
CA VAL A 126 -4.43 3.79 11.00
C VAL A 126 -3.55 2.55 10.87
N ASP A 127 -2.36 2.56 11.47
CA ASP A 127 -1.43 1.43 11.43
C ASP A 127 -2.06 0.15 12.00
N GLU A 128 -2.80 0.24 13.10
CA GLU A 128 -3.48 -0.90 13.71
C GLU A 128 -4.51 -1.54 12.77
N ILE A 129 -5.29 -0.74 12.04
CA ILE A 129 -6.21 -1.26 11.02
C ILE A 129 -5.44 -1.99 9.91
N PHE A 130 -4.32 -1.42 9.44
CA PHE A 130 -3.47 -2.06 8.43
C PHE A 130 -2.87 -3.37 8.92
N VAL A 131 -2.40 -3.43 10.17
CA VAL A 131 -1.85 -4.67 10.75
C VAL A 131 -2.88 -5.80 10.72
N LEU A 132 -4.13 -5.54 11.12
CA LEU A 132 -5.20 -6.54 11.09
C LEU A 132 -5.51 -7.05 9.67
N ILE A 133 -5.48 -6.15 8.69
CA ILE A 133 -5.70 -6.47 7.28
C ILE A 133 -4.51 -7.28 6.73
N ASP A 134 -3.30 -6.83 7.00
CA ASP A 134 -2.06 -7.47 6.56
C ASP A 134 -1.91 -8.87 7.15
N GLU A 135 -2.27 -9.07 8.43
CA GLU A 135 -2.28 -10.39 9.06
C GLU A 135 -3.18 -11.39 8.31
N MET A 136 -4.36 -10.95 7.87
CA MET A 136 -5.28 -11.79 7.09
C MET A 136 -4.65 -12.19 5.75
N PHE A 137 -4.20 -11.21 4.96
CA PHE A 137 -3.71 -11.45 3.59
C PHE A 137 -2.33 -12.14 3.57
N ASN A 138 -1.50 -11.89 4.58
CA ASN A 138 -0.18 -12.53 4.69
C ASN A 138 -0.22 -13.86 5.45
N SER A 139 -1.38 -14.28 5.98
CA SER A 139 -1.51 -15.59 6.62
C SER A 139 -1.17 -16.72 5.62
N PRO A 140 -0.52 -17.82 6.08
CA PRO A 140 -0.23 -18.96 5.22
C PRO A 140 -1.48 -19.50 4.52
N ALA A 141 -2.59 -19.60 5.27
CA ALA A 141 -3.88 -20.02 4.74
C ALA A 141 -4.35 -19.16 3.56
N TRP A 142 -4.21 -17.83 3.65
CA TRP A 142 -4.57 -16.96 2.52
C TRP A 142 -3.60 -17.11 1.35
N ARG A 143 -2.29 -17.11 1.62
CA ARG A 143 -1.24 -17.15 0.58
C ARG A 143 -1.31 -18.43 -0.25
N GLU A 144 -1.59 -19.56 0.37
CA GLU A 144 -1.74 -20.84 -0.33
C GLU A 144 -2.92 -20.81 -1.33
N THR A 145 -4.01 -20.09 -1.05
CA THR A 145 -5.13 -19.98 -2.01
C THR A 145 -4.79 -19.17 -3.26
N VAL A 146 -3.74 -18.36 -3.23
CA VAL A 146 -3.34 -17.52 -4.38
C VAL A 146 -2.52 -18.32 -5.39
N THR A 147 -1.78 -19.33 -4.91
CA THR A 147 -0.91 -20.17 -5.74
C THR A 147 -1.57 -21.48 -6.16
N GLU A 148 -2.59 -21.95 -5.44
CA GLU A 148 -3.33 -23.16 -5.77
C GLU A 148 -4.06 -23.07 -7.13
N ARG A 149 -3.99 -24.15 -7.91
CA ARG A 149 -4.55 -24.26 -9.26
C ARG A 149 -5.67 -25.29 -9.36
N ASP A 150 -5.69 -26.28 -8.47
CA ASP A 150 -6.77 -27.25 -8.39
C ASP A 150 -8.06 -26.58 -7.87
N HIS A 151 -9.12 -26.62 -8.67
CA HIS A 151 -10.36 -25.89 -8.39
C HIS A 151 -11.10 -26.40 -7.15
N ASP A 152 -11.18 -27.72 -6.95
CA ASP A 152 -11.91 -28.33 -5.84
C ASP A 152 -11.17 -28.14 -4.52
N LYS A 153 -9.84 -28.25 -4.55
CA LYS A 153 -8.98 -27.95 -3.41
C LYS A 153 -9.06 -26.47 -3.05
N LEU A 154 -8.99 -25.58 -4.04
CA LEU A 154 -9.11 -24.14 -3.85
C LEU A 154 -10.46 -23.74 -3.24
N LEU A 155 -11.55 -24.38 -3.65
CA LEU A 155 -12.88 -24.18 -3.08
C LEU A 155 -12.88 -24.52 -1.59
N LYS A 156 -12.40 -25.71 -1.21
CA LYS A 156 -12.33 -26.16 0.19
C LYS A 156 -11.45 -25.25 1.05
N MET A 157 -10.31 -24.80 0.52
CA MET A 157 -9.43 -23.87 1.23
C MET A 157 -10.13 -22.53 1.50
N ARG A 158 -10.86 -22.00 0.52
CA ARG A 158 -11.61 -20.76 0.65
C ARG A 158 -12.79 -20.86 1.61
N GLU A 159 -13.49 -22.00 1.65
CA GLU A 159 -14.47 -22.28 2.71
C GLU A 159 -13.82 -22.27 4.10
N GLY A 160 -12.59 -22.79 4.21
CA GLY A 160 -11.77 -22.69 5.42
C GLY A 160 -11.46 -21.24 5.81
N LEU A 161 -11.10 -20.38 4.85
CA LEU A 161 -10.92 -18.95 5.09
C LEU A 161 -12.21 -18.29 5.57
N ALA A 162 -13.34 -18.63 4.96
CA ALA A 162 -14.67 -18.10 5.27
C ALA A 162 -15.19 -18.52 6.66
N LYS A 163 -14.74 -19.67 7.17
CA LYS A 163 -15.04 -20.15 8.54
C LYS A 163 -13.99 -19.77 9.57
N GLY A 164 -12.88 -19.17 9.16
CA GLY A 164 -11.69 -18.98 9.98
C GLY A 164 -11.20 -17.54 9.99
N ILE A 165 -10.13 -17.28 9.24
CA ILE A 165 -9.39 -16.02 9.33
C ILE A 165 -10.22 -14.81 8.89
N ILE A 166 -11.15 -14.96 7.92
CA ILE A 166 -11.95 -13.83 7.43
C ILE A 166 -12.88 -13.30 8.52
N PRO A 167 -13.80 -14.10 9.12
CA PRO A 167 -14.62 -13.60 10.23
C PRO A 167 -13.79 -13.07 11.40
N LYS A 168 -12.70 -13.77 11.76
CA LYS A 168 -11.83 -13.35 12.87
C LYS A 168 -11.25 -11.94 12.63
N THR A 169 -10.75 -11.66 11.42
CA THR A 169 -10.22 -10.34 11.09
C THR A 169 -11.32 -9.29 11.04
N LEU A 170 -12.48 -9.59 10.46
CA LEU A 170 -13.62 -8.67 10.41
C LEU A 170 -14.14 -8.33 11.81
N ASP A 171 -14.21 -9.30 12.72
CA ASP A 171 -14.53 -9.10 14.14
C ASP A 171 -13.57 -8.13 14.82
N PHE A 172 -12.26 -8.28 14.58
CA PHE A 172 -11.28 -7.35 15.15
C PHE A 172 -11.41 -5.94 14.57
N LEU A 173 -11.54 -5.84 13.25
CA LEU A 173 -11.73 -4.54 12.59
C LEU A 173 -12.99 -3.84 13.10
N GLU A 174 -14.11 -4.55 13.20
CA GLU A 174 -15.37 -4.04 13.73
C GLU A 174 -15.20 -3.50 15.16
N LYS A 175 -14.55 -4.27 16.04
CA LYS A 175 -14.26 -3.85 17.43
C LYS A 175 -13.38 -2.60 17.48
N ARG A 176 -12.34 -2.52 16.64
CA ARG A 176 -11.44 -1.35 16.59
C ARG A 176 -12.17 -0.11 16.08
N VAL A 177 -12.88 -0.21 14.96
CA VAL A 177 -13.64 0.91 14.38
C VAL A 177 -14.70 1.40 15.38
N ALA A 178 -15.41 0.50 16.06
CA ALA A 178 -16.36 0.86 17.11
C ALA A 178 -15.68 1.58 18.29
N ALA A 179 -14.51 1.10 18.74
CA ALA A 179 -13.76 1.68 19.85
C ALA A 179 -13.23 3.10 19.56
N PHE A 180 -12.94 3.41 18.29
CA PHE A 180 -12.45 4.73 17.89
C PHE A 180 -13.53 5.83 17.89
N LYS A 181 -14.82 5.44 17.96
CA LYS A 181 -15.98 6.35 18.10
C LYS A 181 -15.96 7.49 17.07
N GLY A 182 -15.64 7.15 15.83
CA GLY A 182 -15.47 8.08 14.71
C GLY A 182 -16.60 8.01 13.70
N GLN A 183 -16.76 9.09 12.92
CA GLN A 183 -17.56 9.05 11.71
C GLN A 183 -16.92 8.12 10.67
N TYR A 184 -15.59 8.11 10.60
CA TYR A 184 -14.74 7.30 9.72
C TYR A 184 -14.10 6.17 10.54
N ALA A 185 -13.26 5.35 9.89
CA ALA A 185 -12.61 4.18 10.46
C ALA A 185 -11.85 4.48 11.74
N THR A 186 -11.06 5.57 11.77
CA THR A 186 -10.12 5.87 12.85
C THR A 186 -10.46 7.14 13.64
N GLY A 187 -11.52 7.86 13.24
CA GLY A 187 -11.92 9.12 13.87
C GLY A 187 -12.88 9.97 13.05
N LYS A 188 -12.68 11.29 13.06
CA LYS A 188 -13.59 12.27 12.41
C LYS A 188 -13.25 12.56 10.95
N ALA A 189 -12.07 12.16 10.47
CA ALA A 189 -11.59 12.45 9.12
C ALA A 189 -11.40 11.16 8.32
N LEU A 190 -11.59 11.25 7.00
CA LEU A 190 -11.27 10.20 6.05
C LEU A 190 -9.75 9.97 6.03
N THR A 191 -9.33 8.72 6.17
CA THR A 191 -7.94 8.29 6.15
C THR A 191 -7.73 7.11 5.19
N VAL A 192 -6.48 6.69 5.00
CA VAL A 192 -6.19 5.46 4.25
C VAL A 192 -6.75 4.20 4.90
N ALA A 193 -7.04 4.19 6.20
CA ALA A 193 -7.70 3.07 6.86
C ALA A 193 -9.12 2.85 6.32
N ASP A 194 -9.85 3.94 6.03
CA ASP A 194 -11.17 3.88 5.41
C ASP A 194 -11.11 3.27 4.01
N LEU A 195 -10.14 3.70 3.20
CA LEU A 195 -9.91 3.16 1.86
C LEU A 195 -9.55 1.67 1.90
N ALA A 196 -8.75 1.25 2.89
CA ALA A 196 -8.38 -0.15 3.09
C ALA A 196 -9.60 -1.01 3.48
N ILE A 197 -10.43 -0.54 4.43
CA ILE A 197 -11.69 -1.22 4.79
C ILE A 197 -12.62 -1.28 3.59
N TYR A 198 -12.77 -0.19 2.84
CA TYR A 198 -13.57 -0.14 1.62
C TYR A 198 -13.11 -1.20 0.60
N ALA A 199 -11.81 -1.29 0.34
CA ALA A 199 -11.25 -2.27 -0.59
C ALA A 199 -11.47 -3.73 -0.13
N VAL A 200 -11.30 -4.01 1.16
CA VAL A 200 -11.56 -5.35 1.73
C VAL A 200 -13.03 -5.73 1.59
N VAL A 201 -13.96 -4.85 2.00
CA VAL A 201 -15.40 -5.13 1.90
C VAL A 201 -15.83 -5.24 0.43
N LEU A 202 -15.30 -4.39 -0.46
CA LEU A 202 -15.55 -4.47 -1.89
C LEU A 202 -15.11 -5.83 -2.46
N LEU A 203 -13.89 -6.29 -2.13
CA LEU A 203 -13.37 -7.59 -2.56
C LEU A 203 -14.26 -8.75 -2.09
N LEU A 204 -14.71 -8.72 -0.84
CA LEU A 204 -15.57 -9.76 -0.27
C LEU A 204 -16.95 -9.77 -0.91
N LYS A 205 -17.53 -8.59 -1.18
CA LYS A 205 -18.83 -8.45 -1.86
C LYS A 205 -18.76 -8.81 -3.36
N ALA A 206 -17.65 -8.53 -4.03
CA ALA A 206 -17.42 -8.95 -5.42
C ALA A 206 -17.38 -10.49 -5.54
N GLY A 207 -16.98 -11.17 -4.47
CA GLY A 207 -17.10 -12.61 -4.31
C GLY A 207 -15.95 -13.41 -4.91
N ARG A 208 -15.69 -14.56 -4.29
CA ARG A 208 -14.84 -15.63 -4.84
C ARG A 208 -15.50 -16.97 -4.52
N PRO A 209 -15.49 -17.96 -5.43
CA PRO A 209 -16.04 -19.29 -5.13
C PRO A 209 -15.46 -19.83 -3.81
N GLY A 210 -16.33 -20.21 -2.87
CA GLY A 210 -15.96 -20.67 -1.52
C GLY A 210 -16.02 -19.61 -0.42
N ILE A 211 -16.20 -18.34 -0.75
CA ILE A 211 -16.39 -17.25 0.22
C ILE A 211 -17.78 -16.64 -0.01
N PRO A 212 -18.68 -16.65 1.00
CA PRO A 212 -19.98 -16.01 0.88
C PRO A 212 -19.83 -14.51 0.61
N ILE A 213 -20.53 -13.99 -0.41
CA ILE A 213 -20.52 -12.55 -0.72
C ILE A 213 -21.12 -11.68 0.40
N THR A 214 -21.92 -12.30 1.27
CA THR A 214 -22.57 -11.69 2.43
C THR A 214 -21.73 -11.76 3.70
N ILE A 215 -20.50 -12.31 3.64
CA ILE A 215 -19.66 -12.54 4.83
C ILE A 215 -19.37 -11.26 5.63
N ALA A 216 -19.38 -10.10 4.98
CA ALA A 216 -19.13 -8.80 5.60
C ALA A 216 -20.41 -8.08 6.06
N ASP A 217 -21.60 -8.57 5.71
CA ASP A 217 -22.87 -7.87 5.96
C ASP A 217 -23.21 -7.68 7.45
N PRO A 218 -22.87 -8.62 8.36
CA PRO A 218 -23.15 -8.46 9.80
C PRO A 218 -22.37 -7.33 10.51
N TYR A 219 -21.34 -6.75 9.88
CA TYR A 219 -20.42 -5.81 10.52
C TYR A 219 -20.84 -4.36 10.25
N GLU A 220 -21.73 -3.83 11.09
CA GLU A 220 -22.38 -2.53 10.88
C GLU A 220 -21.39 -1.35 10.76
N ASN A 221 -20.33 -1.30 11.57
CA ASN A 221 -19.35 -0.24 11.48
C ASN A 221 -18.52 -0.32 10.20
N LEU A 222 -18.15 -1.53 9.78
CA LEU A 222 -17.48 -1.73 8.49
C LEU A 222 -18.40 -1.35 7.32
N GLN A 223 -19.69 -1.69 7.37
CA GLN A 223 -20.67 -1.29 6.36
C GLN A 223 -20.84 0.24 6.32
N ARG A 224 -20.86 0.91 7.48
CA ARG A 224 -20.88 2.38 7.57
C ARG A 224 -19.67 3.02 6.89
N VAL A 225 -18.46 2.56 7.22
CA VAL A 225 -17.21 3.07 6.61
C VAL A 225 -17.22 2.82 5.10
N PHE A 226 -17.59 1.60 4.68
CA PHE A 226 -17.73 1.26 3.27
C PHE A 226 -18.70 2.20 2.55
N GLY A 227 -19.87 2.47 3.13
CA GLY A 227 -20.87 3.38 2.57
C GLY A 227 -20.36 4.82 2.41
N GLN A 228 -19.64 5.34 3.42
CA GLN A 228 -19.06 6.68 3.36
C GLN A 228 -18.00 6.81 2.25
N VAL A 229 -17.10 5.83 2.14
CA VAL A 229 -16.08 5.83 1.08
C VAL A 229 -16.73 5.66 -0.30
N LYS A 230 -17.70 4.75 -0.43
CA LYS A 230 -18.44 4.52 -1.68
C LYS A 230 -19.16 5.79 -2.18
N ALA A 231 -19.67 6.61 -1.27
CA ALA A 231 -20.35 7.86 -1.60
C ALA A 231 -19.39 9.03 -1.89
N HIS A 232 -18.08 8.88 -1.66
CA HIS A 232 -17.12 9.96 -1.87
C HIS A 232 -16.99 10.29 -3.37
N PRO A 233 -17.10 11.57 -3.80
CA PRO A 233 -17.16 11.93 -5.23
C PRO A 233 -16.01 11.36 -6.08
N LYS A 234 -14.78 11.37 -5.56
CA LYS A 234 -13.61 10.80 -6.25
C LYS A 234 -13.61 9.28 -6.35
N VAL A 235 -14.23 8.59 -5.39
CA VAL A 235 -14.37 7.13 -5.44
C VAL A 235 -15.46 6.76 -6.43
N VAL A 236 -16.55 7.53 -6.48
CA VAL A 236 -17.60 7.37 -7.51
C VAL A 236 -17.04 7.59 -8.91
N GLU A 237 -16.29 8.67 -9.12
CA GLU A 237 -15.61 8.95 -10.40
C GLU A 237 -14.68 7.79 -10.81
N TRP A 238 -13.84 7.32 -9.90
CA TRP A 238 -12.92 6.20 -10.15
C TRP A 238 -13.65 4.91 -10.54
N ASN A 239 -14.66 4.52 -9.75
CA ASN A 239 -15.43 3.30 -10.00
C ASN A 239 -16.15 3.37 -11.35
N SER A 240 -16.73 4.51 -11.72
CA SER A 240 -17.39 4.67 -13.02
C SER A 240 -16.44 4.57 -14.22
N ALA A 241 -15.17 4.96 -14.05
CA ALA A 241 -14.17 4.88 -15.10
C ALA A 241 -13.54 3.47 -15.25
N HIS A 242 -13.69 2.59 -14.26
CA HIS A 242 -13.01 1.29 -14.20
C HIS A 242 -13.95 0.11 -13.87
N ALA A 243 -15.27 0.31 -13.98
CA ALA A 243 -16.29 -0.76 -13.92
C ALA A 243 -16.43 -1.44 -15.28
#